data_AF-A0A0X8XY29-F1
#
_entry.id   AF-A0A0X8XY29-F1
#
_cell.length_a   1.000
_cell.length_b   1.000
_cell.length_c   1.000
_cell.angle_alpha   90.00
_cell.angle_beta   90.00
_cell.angle_gamma   90.00
#
_symmetry.space_group_name_H-M   'P 1'
#
loop_
_entity.id
_entity.type
_entity.pdbx_description
1 polymer ?
#
loop_
_entity_poly.entity_id
_entity_poly.type
_entity_poly.pdbx_seq_one_letter_code
_entity_poly.pdbx_strand_id
1 'polypeptide(L)'
;MKKFLFFITLLFTINLVTAKNLPANFLMKFYLQEQPYTKSKLYPNPAVNFILVKNSSSYTINNISVLSMVGTNLINKDITGSNLNHEINISKLPTGRYFVKVTYSDGSREILTLIKL
;
A
#
# COMPACT_ATOMS: atom_id res chain seq x y z
N MET A 1 -31.18 -21.14 -41.18
CA MET A 1 -30.00 -21.68 -40.47
C MET A 1 -28.66 -21.11 -40.97
N LYS A 2 -28.43 -20.96 -42.29
CA LYS A 2 -27.15 -20.45 -42.83
C LYS A 2 -26.77 -19.01 -42.39
N LYS A 3 -27.76 -18.12 -42.22
CA LYS A 3 -27.54 -16.72 -41.78
C LYS A 3 -27.11 -16.59 -40.30
N PHE A 4 -27.53 -17.53 -39.45
CA PHE A 4 -27.17 -17.56 -38.03
C PHE A 4 -25.73 -18.08 -37.83
N LEU A 5 -25.34 -19.10 -38.60
CA LEU A 5 -23.98 -19.63 -38.59
C LEU A 5 -22.95 -18.55 -39.00
N PHE A 6 -23.30 -17.72 -39.98
CA PHE A 6 -22.47 -16.60 -40.43
C PHE A 6 -22.24 -15.56 -39.32
N PHE A 7 -23.25 -15.28 -38.51
CA PHE A 7 -23.16 -14.32 -37.41
C PHE A 7 -22.22 -14.80 -36.29
N ILE A 8 -22.25 -16.10 -35.98
CA ILE A 8 -21.34 -16.73 -35.01
C ILE A 8 -19.89 -16.70 -35.52
N THR A 9 -19.67 -17.00 -36.80
CA THR A 9 -18.31 -16.92 -37.37
C THR A 9 -17.79 -15.49 -37.42
N LEU A 10 -18.66 -14.50 -37.64
CA LEU A 10 -18.29 -13.08 -37.64
C LEU A 10 -17.89 -12.58 -36.24
N LEU A 11 -18.60 -13.02 -35.19
CA LEU A 11 -18.25 -12.66 -33.81
C LEU A 11 -16.93 -13.32 -33.36
N PHE A 12 -16.62 -14.52 -33.86
CA PHE A 12 -15.39 -15.21 -33.50
C PHE A 12 -14.13 -14.58 -34.13
N THR A 13 -14.23 -14.03 -35.34
CA THR A 13 -13.10 -13.35 -36.00
C THR A 13 -12.78 -11.99 -35.37
N ILE A 14 -13.78 -11.26 -34.85
CA ILE A 14 -13.56 -9.99 -34.16
C ILE A 14 -12.71 -10.17 -32.89
N ASN A 15 -12.92 -11.26 -32.14
CA ASN A 15 -12.14 -11.56 -30.94
C ASN A 15 -10.68 -11.94 -31.23
N LEU A 16 -10.38 -12.53 -32.40
CA LEU A 16 -9.02 -12.95 -32.76
C LEU A 16 -8.13 -11.78 -33.21
N VAL A 17 -8.71 -10.73 -33.80
CA VAL A 17 -7.96 -9.54 -34.27
C VAL A 17 -7.50 -8.66 -33.11
N THR A 18 -8.25 -8.62 -32.01
CA THR A 18 -7.92 -7.79 -30.83
C THR A 18 -6.74 -8.32 -30.01
N ALA A 19 -6.38 -9.60 -30.12
CA ALA A 19 -5.30 -10.19 -29.33
C ALA A 19 -3.88 -9.85 -29.83
N LYS A 20 -3.71 -9.50 -31.12
CA LYS A 20 -2.37 -9.31 -31.72
C LYS A 20 -1.79 -7.90 -31.55
N ASN A 21 -2.60 -6.90 -31.21
CA ASN A 21 -2.20 -5.49 -31.15
C ASN A 21 -2.37 -4.89 -29.75
N LEU A 22 -2.12 -5.66 -28.69
CA LEU A 22 -2.00 -5.06 -27.36
C LEU A 22 -0.74 -4.18 -27.34
N PRO A 23 -0.86 -2.85 -27.17
CA PRO A 23 0.31 -1.99 -27.16
C PRO A 23 1.18 -2.34 -25.96
N ALA A 24 2.51 -2.32 -26.14
CA ALA A 24 3.47 -2.60 -25.08
C ALA A 24 3.22 -1.75 -23.82
N ASN A 25 2.69 -0.53 -23.97
CA ASN A 25 2.29 0.35 -22.87
C ASN A 25 1.13 -0.22 -22.02
N PHE A 26 0.22 -0.98 -22.61
CA PHE A 26 -0.87 -1.64 -21.89
C PHE A 26 -0.29 -2.79 -21.05
N LEU A 27 0.60 -3.60 -21.61
CA LEU A 27 1.33 -4.63 -20.87
C LEU A 27 2.21 -4.03 -19.76
N MET A 28 2.93 -2.94 -20.03
CA MET A 28 3.71 -2.17 -19.05
C MET A 28 2.84 -1.69 -17.88
N LYS A 29 1.60 -1.28 -18.13
CA LYS A 29 0.63 -0.91 -17.10
C LYS A 29 0.26 -2.09 -16.18
N PHE A 30 0.22 -3.32 -16.70
CA PHE A 30 0.07 -4.52 -15.86
C PHE A 30 1.37 -4.90 -15.14
N TYR A 31 2.55 -4.70 -15.75
CA TYR A 31 3.83 -4.98 -15.08
C TYR A 31 4.15 -3.98 -13.96
N LEU A 32 3.67 -2.74 -14.06
CA LEU A 32 3.61 -1.79 -12.96
C LEU A 32 2.45 -2.09 -11.99
N GLN A 33 2.10 -3.38 -11.86
CA GLN A 33 1.12 -3.88 -10.90
C GLN A 33 1.33 -3.19 -9.56
N GLU A 34 0.27 -2.50 -9.15
CA GLU A 34 0.19 -1.53 -8.07
C GLU A 34 0.96 -1.99 -6.82
N GLN A 35 2.02 -1.28 -6.46
CA GLN A 35 2.31 -1.16 -5.03
C GLN A 35 1.04 -0.56 -4.42
N PRO A 36 0.43 -1.18 -3.40
CA PRO A 36 -0.75 -0.60 -2.76
C PRO A 36 -0.40 0.86 -2.44
N TYR A 37 -1.18 1.80 -2.97
CA TYR A 37 -0.95 3.22 -2.73
C TYR A 37 -0.99 3.44 -1.23
N THR A 38 0.20 3.63 -0.65
CA THR A 38 0.34 3.86 0.77
C THR A 38 0.27 5.36 1.02
N LYS A 39 -0.62 5.77 1.93
CA LYS A 39 -0.80 7.17 2.32
C LYS A 39 0.42 7.67 3.10
N SER A 40 1.13 6.77 3.80
CA SER A 40 2.37 7.06 4.53
C SER A 40 3.51 6.10 4.16
N LYS A 41 4.74 6.59 4.31
CA LYS A 41 5.97 5.80 4.14
C LYS A 41 6.70 5.64 5.47
N LEU A 42 7.35 4.50 5.66
CA LEU A 42 8.13 4.18 6.86
C LEU A 42 9.60 4.00 6.49
N TYR A 43 10.50 4.74 7.14
CA TYR A 43 11.95 4.62 6.93
C TYR A 43 12.76 5.00 8.19
N PRO A 44 13.95 4.42 8.41
CA PRO A 44 14.49 3.28 7.68
C PRO A 44 13.63 2.02 7.94
N ASN A 45 13.68 1.07 7.02
CA ASN A 45 13.11 -0.24 7.20
C ASN A 45 13.98 -1.24 6.41
N PRO A 46 14.75 -2.12 7.06
CA PRO A 46 14.81 -2.39 8.50
C PRO A 46 15.31 -1.22 9.38
N ALA A 47 15.00 -1.23 10.68
CA ALA A 47 15.31 -0.16 11.63
C ALA A 47 15.90 -0.67 12.95
N VAL A 48 16.70 0.17 13.64
CA VAL A 48 17.38 -0.19 14.90
C VAL A 48 16.81 0.56 16.11
N ASN A 49 16.83 1.89 16.10
CA ASN A 49 16.44 2.70 17.28
C ASN A 49 15.19 3.53 17.07
N PHE A 50 14.97 4.01 15.84
CA PHE A 50 13.85 4.86 15.50
C PHE A 50 13.37 4.57 14.08
N ILE A 51 12.14 4.97 13.81
CA ILE A 51 11.56 5.06 12.47
C ILE A 51 10.96 6.45 12.27
N LEU A 52 10.92 6.89 11.03
CA LEU A 52 10.21 8.06 10.57
C LEU A 52 9.00 7.59 9.76
N VAL A 53 7.83 8.08 10.15
CA VAL A 53 6.58 7.95 9.39
C VAL A 53 6.37 9.25 8.64
N LYS A 54 6.48 9.21 7.31
CA LYS A 54 6.25 10.35 6.43
C LYS A 54 4.87 10.26 5.81
N ASN A 55 4.03 11.22 6.14
CA ASN A 55 2.72 11.39 5.53
C ASN A 55 2.87 11.92 4.10
N SER A 56 2.28 11.20 3.14
CA SER A 56 2.19 11.60 1.73
C SER A 56 0.75 11.89 1.31
N SER A 57 -0.20 11.84 2.24
CA SER A 57 -1.62 12.12 2.00
C SER A 57 -1.98 13.57 2.35
N SER A 58 -3.15 14.00 1.88
CA SER A 58 -3.75 15.30 2.24
C SER A 58 -4.32 15.34 3.66
N TYR A 59 -4.53 14.19 4.29
CA TYR A 59 -5.09 14.09 5.64
C TYR A 59 -3.97 14.08 6.67
N THR A 60 -4.10 14.87 7.73
CA THR A 60 -3.16 14.82 8.87
C THR A 60 -3.20 13.47 9.58
N ILE A 61 -2.09 13.08 10.19
CA ILE A 61 -2.03 11.90 11.05
C ILE A 61 -2.49 12.30 12.45
N ASN A 62 -3.46 11.57 13.01
CA ASN A 62 -3.93 11.77 14.38
C ASN A 62 -3.16 10.89 15.37
N ASN A 63 -2.84 9.65 14.97
CA ASN A 63 -2.20 8.68 15.85
C ASN A 63 -1.32 7.72 15.05
N ILE A 64 -0.18 7.36 15.65
CA ILE A 64 0.70 6.30 15.19
C ILE A 64 0.84 5.28 16.32
N SER A 65 0.47 4.03 16.05
CA SER A 65 0.66 2.90 16.97
C SER A 65 1.63 1.88 16.39
N VAL A 66 2.53 1.32 17.20
CA VAL A 66 3.32 0.13 16.85
C VAL A 66 2.68 -1.08 17.53
N LEU A 67 2.33 -2.08 16.73
CA LEU A 67 1.66 -3.30 17.16
C LEU A 67 2.59 -4.50 17.00
N SER A 68 2.48 -5.47 17.90
CA SER A 68 3.10 -6.79 17.76
C SER A 68 2.48 -7.57 16.58
N MET A 69 3.10 -8.70 16.18
CA MET A 69 2.53 -9.57 15.14
C MET A 69 1.13 -10.12 15.50
N VAL A 70 0.82 -10.22 16.79
CA VAL A 70 -0.51 -10.67 17.28
C VAL A 70 -1.48 -9.50 17.51
N GLY A 71 -1.09 -8.27 17.16
CA GLY A 71 -1.96 -7.08 17.21
C GLY A 71 -1.96 -6.31 18.54
N THR A 72 -1.15 -6.70 19.52
CA THR A 72 -1.01 -5.98 20.80
C THR A 72 -0.38 -4.60 20.57
N ASN A 73 -0.95 -3.54 21.14
CA ASN A 73 -0.37 -2.20 21.06
C ASN A 73 0.85 -2.08 21.99
N LEU A 74 2.03 -1.83 21.43
CA LEU A 74 3.30 -1.72 22.15
C LEU A 74 3.73 -0.27 22.35
N ILE A 75 3.42 0.59 21.39
CA ILE A 75 3.74 2.02 21.42
C ILE A 75 2.53 2.76 20.86
N ASN A 76 2.04 3.76 21.58
CA ASN A 76 1.00 4.65 21.10
C ASN A 76 1.50 6.10 21.15
N LYS A 77 1.46 6.79 20.01
CA LYS A 77 1.85 8.19 19.90
C LYS A 77 0.73 8.99 19.25
N ASP A 78 0.07 9.83 20.04
CA ASP A 78 -0.85 10.83 19.53
C ASP A 78 -0.06 11.98 18.91
N ILE A 79 -0.52 12.44 17.76
CA ILE A 79 0.14 13.45 16.96
C ILE A 79 -0.65 14.75 17.10
N THR A 80 0.02 15.77 17.63
CA THR A 80 -0.48 17.13 17.69
C THR A 80 0.26 17.98 16.66
N GLY A 81 -0.46 18.57 15.72
CA GLY A 81 0.10 19.46 14.69
C GLY A 81 0.12 18.85 13.29
N SER A 82 0.62 19.63 12.33
CA SER A 82 0.57 19.33 10.90
C SER A 82 1.90 18.87 10.31
N ASN A 83 2.84 18.42 11.16
CA ASN A 83 4.14 17.94 10.69
C ASN A 83 3.95 16.73 9.77
N LEU A 84 4.71 16.68 8.67
CA LEU A 84 4.63 15.57 7.72
C LEU A 84 5.50 14.38 8.11
N ASN A 85 6.48 14.59 8.99
CA ASN A 85 7.42 13.57 9.43
C ASN A 85 7.28 13.37 10.95
N HIS A 86 7.09 12.13 11.37
CA HIS A 86 6.98 11.78 12.78
C HIS A 86 7.96 10.69 13.15
N GLU A 87 8.85 10.98 14.09
CA GLU A 87 9.79 10.01 14.64
C GLU A 87 9.13 9.18 15.74
N ILE A 88 9.32 7.86 15.69
CA ILE A 88 8.90 6.90 16.71
C ILE A 88 10.14 6.18 17.22
N ASN A 89 10.39 6.27 18.52
CA ASN A 89 11.45 5.51 19.17
C ASN A 89 10.99 4.05 19.36
N ILE A 90 11.76 3.12 18.82
CA ILE A 90 11.53 1.67 18.89
C ILE A 90 12.71 0.92 19.53
N SER A 91 13.64 1.62 20.18
CA SER A 91 14.87 1.03 20.70
C SER A 91 14.62 -0.04 21.77
N LYS A 92 13.51 0.08 22.50
CA LYS A 92 13.06 -0.88 23.53
C LYS A 92 12.37 -2.12 22.96
N LEU A 93 12.07 -2.15 21.65
CA LEU A 93 11.43 -3.31 21.03
C LEU A 93 12.49 -4.39 20.71
N PRO A 94 12.22 -5.67 21.06
CA PRO A 94 13.03 -6.78 20.60
C PRO A 94 13.10 -6.86 19.07
N THR A 95 14.13 -7.54 18.56
CA THR A 95 14.27 -7.82 17.13
C THR A 95 13.07 -8.63 16.63
N GLY A 96 12.59 -8.32 15.41
CA GLY A 96 11.43 -9.01 14.86
C GLY A 96 10.58 -8.15 13.93
N ARG A 97 9.40 -8.68 13.61
CA ARG A 97 8.42 -8.04 12.73
C ARG A 97 7.32 -7.39 13.54
N TYR A 98 6.94 -6.19 13.14
CA TYR A 98 5.91 -5.38 13.78
C TYR A 98 5.03 -4.73 12.72
N PHE A 99 3.89 -4.22 13.16
CA PHE A 99 3.00 -3.41 12.34
C PHE A 99 2.96 -1.98 12.85
N VAL A 100 3.02 -1.01 11.95
CA VAL A 100 2.80 0.40 12.28
C VAL A 100 1.44 0.79 11.74
N LYS A 101 0.52 1.05 12.66
CA LYS A 101 -0.82 1.52 12.37
C LYS A 101 -0.85 3.04 12.39
N VAL A 102 -1.18 3.63 11.26
CA VAL A 102 -1.38 5.07 11.10
C VAL A 102 -2.88 5.34 11.04
N THR A 103 -3.37 6.24 11.88
CA THR A 103 -4.77 6.71 11.87
C THR A 103 -4.80 8.16 11.44
N TYR A 104 -5.57 8.45 10.39
CA TYR A 104 -5.68 9.77 9.78
C TYR A 104 -6.88 10.55 10.31
N SER A 105 -6.92 11.85 10.03
CA SER A 105 -8.02 12.75 10.43
C SER A 105 -9.36 12.47 9.74
N ASP A 106 -9.36 11.83 8.57
CA ASP A 106 -10.56 11.32 7.90
C ASP A 106 -11.11 10.03 8.53
N GLY A 107 -10.46 9.51 9.58
CA GLY A 107 -10.81 8.26 10.23
C GLY A 107 -10.29 7.01 9.51
N SER A 108 -9.66 7.16 8.34
CA SER A 108 -9.02 6.04 7.65
C SER A 108 -7.80 5.54 8.42
N ARG A 109 -7.45 4.28 8.17
CA ARG A 109 -6.33 3.60 8.84
C ARG A 109 -5.49 2.86 7.83
N GLU A 110 -4.18 2.84 8.07
CA GLU A 110 -3.21 2.15 7.25
C GLU A 110 -2.26 1.33 8.13
N ILE A 111 -1.83 0.17 7.63
CA ILE A 111 -0.87 -0.70 8.30
C ILE A 111 0.38 -0.82 7.43
N LEU A 112 1.52 -0.39 7.97
CA LEU A 112 2.84 -0.57 7.38
C LEU A 112 3.59 -1.68 8.12
N THR A 113 4.42 -2.45 7.42
CA THR A 113 5.25 -3.48 8.06
C THR A 113 6.59 -2.89 8.48
N LEU A 114 7.02 -3.16 9.71
CA LEU A 114 8.32 -2.78 10.26
C LEU A 114 9.16 -4.03 10.52
N ILE A 115 10.42 -4.00 10.09
CA ILE A 115 11.46 -4.96 10.46
C ILE A 115 12.40 -4.28 11.46
N LYS A 116 12.37 -4.73 12.71
CA LYS A 116 13.27 -4.29 13.79
C LYS A 116 14.49 -5.20 13.85
N LEU A 117 15.67 -4.61 13.76
CA LEU A 117 16.98 -5.26 13.93
C LEU A 117 17.47 -5.19 15.36
#